data_AF-A0A3A3AC05-F1
#
_entry.id   AF-A0A3A3AC05-F1
#
_cell.length_a   1.000
_cell.length_b   1.000
_cell.length_c   1.000
_cell.angle_alpha   90.00
_cell.angle_beta   90.00
_cell.angle_gamma   90.00
#
_symmetry.space_group_name_H-M   'P 1'
#
loop_
_entity.id
_entity.type
_entity.pdbx_description
1 polymer ?
#
loop_
_entity_poly.entity_id
_entity_poly.type
_entity_poly.pdbx_seq_one_letter_code
_entity_poly.pdbx_strand_id
1 'polypeptide(L)'
;MGVRKAKALLPEVDGLDNERRVRVLGIIDKLRELGINENVSLPQLVVVGDQSSGKSSLLEGLTGLSFPVAADLCTRFATQIDLRRTAEEDAGVRITIIPGLLAQANDELKAHLLSFERKPCLHEFGRAEFKDVFDQVR
;
A
#
# COMPACT_ATOMS: atom_id res chain seq x y z
N MET A 1 -4.30 13.62 -31.58
CA MET A 1 -2.98 13.89 -30.97
C MET A 1 -2.92 13.13 -29.66
N GLY A 2 -2.20 12.00 -29.66
CA GLY A 2 -2.18 11.05 -28.55
C GLY A 2 -1.25 11.50 -27.43
N VAL A 3 -1.75 11.46 -26.20
CA VAL A 3 -0.94 11.59 -24.99
C VAL A 3 -0.67 10.18 -24.47
N ARG A 4 0.48 9.64 -24.85
CA ARG A 4 1.04 8.42 -24.24
C ARG A 4 1.53 8.78 -22.85
N LYS A 5 0.86 8.32 -21.79
CA LYS A 5 1.40 8.36 -20.42
C LYS A 5 2.25 7.12 -20.13
N ALA A 6 3.23 7.33 -19.26
CA ALA A 6 4.49 6.60 -19.16
C ALA A 6 4.35 5.08 -18.94
N LYS A 7 4.86 4.32 -19.92
CA LYS A 7 5.37 2.96 -19.71
C LYS A 7 6.76 3.10 -19.10
N ALA A 8 6.85 3.13 -17.76
CA ALA A 8 8.12 2.95 -17.08
C ALA A 8 8.45 1.45 -17.09
N LEU A 9 9.63 1.14 -17.62
CA LEU A 9 10.08 -0.16 -18.07
C LEU A 9 10.70 -0.98 -16.93
N LEU A 10 10.17 -2.17 -16.68
CA LEU A 10 10.99 -3.36 -16.45
C LEU A 10 10.63 -4.37 -17.55
N PRO A 11 11.45 -4.50 -18.61
CA PRO A 11 11.13 -5.35 -19.77
C PRO A 11 11.12 -6.86 -19.44
N GLU A 12 11.49 -7.27 -18.23
CA GLU A 12 11.49 -8.68 -17.77
C GLU A 12 10.20 -9.10 -17.02
N VAL A 13 9.25 -8.19 -16.79
CA VAL A 13 8.03 -8.48 -16.00
C VAL A 13 6.88 -9.02 -16.86
N ASP A 14 7.01 -9.01 -18.19
CA ASP A 14 5.97 -9.46 -19.15
C ASP A 14 5.52 -10.93 -18.96
N GLY A 15 6.23 -11.72 -18.14
CA GLY A 15 5.82 -13.07 -17.76
C GLY A 15 5.07 -13.19 -16.42
N LEU A 16 5.05 -12.16 -15.57
CA LEU A 16 4.42 -12.20 -14.24
C LEU A 16 2.90 -11.99 -14.29
N ASP A 17 2.40 -11.30 -15.32
CA ASP A 17 1.00 -10.88 -15.45
C ASP A 17 0.16 -11.80 -16.34
N ASN A 18 0.18 -13.10 -16.06
CA ASN A 18 -0.77 -14.04 -16.67
C ASN A 18 -2.05 -14.15 -15.82
N GLU A 19 -3.22 -14.21 -16.45
CA GLU A 19 -4.53 -14.40 -15.80
C GLU A 19 -4.54 -15.48 -14.73
N ARG A 20 -3.83 -16.59 -14.94
CA ARG A 20 -3.76 -17.67 -13.96
C ARG A 20 -3.09 -17.22 -12.67
N ARG A 21 -1.99 -16.47 -12.76
CA ARG A 21 -1.25 -15.93 -11.61
C ARG A 21 -2.07 -14.86 -10.90
N VAL A 22 -2.73 -13.99 -11.68
CA VAL A 22 -3.65 -12.98 -11.15
C VAL A 22 -4.76 -13.62 -10.33
N ARG A 23 -5.40 -14.69 -10.84
CA ARG A 23 -6.43 -15.43 -10.10
C ARG A 23 -5.89 -16.05 -8.81
N VAL A 24 -4.72 -16.68 -8.85
CA VAL A 24 -4.12 -17.30 -7.66
C VAL A 24 -3.80 -16.25 -6.60
N LEU A 25 -3.20 -15.12 -6.97
CA LEU A 25 -2.93 -14.01 -6.04
C LEU A 25 -4.22 -13.46 -5.44
N GLY A 26 -5.27 -13.27 -6.25
CA GLY A 26 -6.57 -12.84 -5.74
C GLY A 26 -7.23 -13.84 -4.78
N ILE A 27 -7.00 -15.15 -4.94
CA ILE A 27 -7.43 -16.16 -3.96
C ILE A 27 -6.63 -16.01 -2.66
N ILE A 28 -5.30 -15.86 -2.74
CA ILE A 28 -4.44 -15.66 -1.57
C ILE A 28 -4.89 -14.43 -0.78
N ASP A 29 -5.23 -13.34 -1.46
CA ASP A 29 -5.71 -12.12 -0.81
C ASP A 29 -7.05 -12.35 -0.08
N LYS A 30 -8.00 -13.05 -0.71
CA LYS A 30 -9.28 -13.41 -0.06
C LYS A 30 -9.08 -14.31 1.15
N LEU A 31 -8.16 -15.28 1.08
CA LEU A 31 -7.84 -16.13 2.22
C LEU A 31 -7.25 -15.30 3.37
N ARG A 32 -6.43 -14.29 3.06
CA ARG A 32 -5.87 -13.37 4.05
C ARG A 32 -6.94 -12.51 4.71
N GLU A 33 -7.89 -11.98 3.94
CA GLU A 33 -9.04 -11.22 4.46
C GLU A 33 -9.90 -12.03 5.44
N LEU A 34 -9.96 -13.36 5.25
CA LEU A 34 -10.69 -14.28 6.14
C LEU A 34 -9.89 -14.69 7.39
N GLY A 35 -8.69 -14.15 7.62
CA GLY A 35 -7.86 -14.47 8.78
C GLY A 35 -7.16 -15.84 8.72
N ILE A 36 -7.16 -16.50 7.55
CA ILE A 36 -6.58 -17.85 7.42
C ILE A 36 -5.06 -17.85 7.62
N ASN A 37 -4.41 -16.69 7.51
CA ASN A 37 -2.97 -16.55 7.74
C ASN A 37 -2.55 -16.85 9.19
N GLU A 38 -3.49 -16.94 10.14
CA GLU A 38 -3.22 -17.34 11.53
C GLU A 38 -2.94 -18.85 11.67
N ASN A 39 -3.49 -19.67 10.76
CA ASN A 39 -3.34 -21.13 10.80
C ASN A 39 -2.51 -21.68 9.63
N VAL A 40 -2.41 -20.94 8.52
CA VAL A 40 -1.71 -21.38 7.30
C VAL A 40 -0.84 -20.25 6.76
N SER A 41 0.43 -20.54 6.47
CA SER A 41 1.33 -19.56 5.86
C SER A 41 0.87 -19.23 4.43
N LEU A 42 0.41 -17.99 4.22
CA LEU A 42 0.10 -17.45 2.90
C LEU A 42 1.33 -16.76 2.30
N PRO A 43 1.57 -16.87 0.97
CA PRO A 43 2.70 -16.22 0.33
C PRO A 43 2.76 -14.70 0.60
N GLN A 44 3.95 -14.19 0.90
CA GLN A 44 4.24 -12.78 1.15
C GLN A 44 5.61 -12.42 0.59
N LEU A 45 5.75 -11.18 0.10
CA LEU A 45 7.05 -10.58 -0.20
C LEU A 45 7.50 -9.75 1.00
N VAL A 46 8.66 -10.07 1.55
CA VAL A 46 9.26 -9.33 2.67
C VAL A 46 10.61 -8.78 2.22
N VAL A 47 10.83 -7.48 2.44
CA VAL A 47 12.08 -6.79 2.10
C VAL A 47 12.83 -6.50 3.39
N VAL A 48 14.01 -7.10 3.56
CA VAL A 48 14.85 -6.98 4.77
C VAL A 48 16.23 -6.45 4.40
N GLY A 49 16.78 -5.54 5.21
CA GLY A 49 18.11 -4.98 5.00
C GLY A 49 18.40 -3.78 5.91
N ASP A 50 19.68 -3.41 6.03
CA ASP A 50 20.17 -2.32 6.90
C ASP A 50 19.51 -0.98 6.62
N GLN A 51 19.52 -0.05 7.58
CA GLN A 51 19.03 1.32 7.36
C GLN A 51 19.70 1.92 6.11
N SER A 52 18.91 2.63 5.27
CA SER A 52 19.38 3.24 4.01
C SER A 52 19.80 2.28 2.87
N SER A 53 19.54 0.98 2.98
CA SER A 53 19.81 -0.01 1.90
C SER A 53 18.86 0.04 0.68
N GLY A 54 18.03 1.08 0.55
CA GLY A 54 17.12 1.21 -0.59
C GLY A 54 15.84 0.37 -0.53
N LYS A 55 15.48 -0.19 0.63
CA LYS A 55 14.21 -0.92 0.84
C LYS A 55 13.00 -0.12 0.38
N SER A 56 12.93 1.16 0.77
CA SER A 56 11.86 2.06 0.35
C SER A 56 11.87 2.23 -1.17
N SER A 57 13.03 2.49 -1.77
CA SER A 57 13.15 2.64 -3.23
C SER A 57 12.75 1.38 -4.02
N LEU A 58 13.03 0.18 -3.50
CA LEU A 58 12.55 -1.06 -4.10
C LEU A 58 11.03 -1.18 -4.01
N LEU A 59 10.43 -0.85 -2.85
CA LEU A 59 8.98 -0.82 -2.70
C LEU A 59 8.35 0.29 -3.55
N GLU A 60 9.00 1.44 -3.73
CA GLU A 60 8.55 2.50 -4.66
C GLU A 60 8.51 1.98 -6.10
N GLY A 61 9.56 1.27 -6.54
CA GLY A 61 9.61 0.67 -7.87
C GLY A 61 8.54 -0.41 -8.10
N LEU A 62 8.22 -1.20 -7.06
CA LEU A 62 7.20 -2.25 -7.14
C LEU A 62 5.77 -1.73 -7.05
N THR A 63 5.53 -0.72 -6.20
CA THR A 63 4.18 -0.23 -5.89
C THR A 63 3.79 1.01 -6.69
N GLY A 64 4.76 1.73 -7.25
CA GLY A 64 4.56 3.06 -7.83
C GLY A 64 4.28 4.17 -6.81
N LEU A 65 4.21 3.84 -5.51
CA LEU A 65 3.97 4.79 -4.44
C LEU A 65 5.29 5.35 -3.94
N SER A 66 5.40 6.67 -3.82
CA SER A 66 6.58 7.31 -3.23
C SER A 66 6.52 7.25 -1.71
N PHE A 67 7.31 6.39 -1.08
CA PHE A 67 7.35 6.30 0.38
C PHE A 67 8.09 7.51 0.97
N PRO A 68 7.63 8.08 2.10
CA PRO A 68 8.30 9.21 2.71
C PRO A 68 9.72 8.80 3.15
N VAL A 69 10.73 9.46 2.58
CA VAL A 69 12.13 9.33 2.98
C VAL A 69 12.45 10.49 3.93
N ALA A 70 12.62 10.20 5.22
CA ALA A 70 13.13 11.15 6.21
C ALA A 70 14.51 10.67 6.69
N ALA A 71 15.43 11.60 6.89
CA ALA A 71 16.81 11.30 7.30
C ALA A 71 16.90 10.74 8.74
N ASP A 72 15.88 10.95 9.57
CA ASP A 72 16.03 10.85 11.02
C ASP A 72 15.30 9.65 11.63
N LEU A 73 14.24 9.13 10.98
CA LEU A 73 13.52 7.91 11.38
C LEU A 73 12.68 7.40 10.19
N CYS A 74 13.04 6.24 9.64
CA CYS A 74 12.27 5.60 8.58
C CYS A 74 11.01 4.93 9.19
N THR A 75 9.83 5.27 8.66
CA THR A 75 8.53 4.65 8.95
C THR A 75 8.05 4.78 10.40
N ARG A 76 7.42 5.92 10.73
CA ARG A 76 6.80 6.16 12.06
C ARG A 76 5.55 5.33 12.33
N PHE A 77 4.87 4.90 11.28
CA PHE A 77 3.63 4.14 11.36
C PHE A 77 3.76 2.89 10.51
N ALA A 78 3.38 1.74 11.08
CA ALA A 78 3.19 0.53 10.30
C ALA A 78 2.17 0.82 9.19
N THR A 79 2.61 0.77 7.93
CA THR A 79 1.78 1.10 6.78
C THR A 79 1.48 -0.18 6.03
N GLN A 80 0.20 -0.54 5.95
CA GLN A 80 -0.28 -1.62 5.10
C GLN A 80 -0.69 -1.04 3.75
N ILE A 81 -0.22 -1.64 2.67
CA ILE A 81 -0.55 -1.24 1.30
C ILE A 81 -1.12 -2.44 0.57
N ASP A 82 -2.39 -2.36 0.22
CA ASP A 82 -3.10 -3.37 -0.53
C ASP A 82 -3.28 -2.90 -1.98
N LEU A 83 -2.55 -3.50 -2.91
CA LEU A 83 -2.67 -3.21 -4.33
C LEU A 83 -3.61 -4.23 -4.98
N ARG A 84 -4.70 -3.75 -5.58
CA ARG A 84 -5.69 -4.59 -6.27
C ARG A 84 -5.74 -4.23 -7.74
N ARG A 85 -5.75 -5.26 -8.59
CA ARG A 85 -6.03 -5.10 -10.03
C ARG A 85 -7.52 -4.84 -10.21
N THR A 86 -7.85 -3.76 -10.89
CA THR A 86 -9.22 -3.36 -11.20
C THR A 86 -9.25 -2.69 -12.58
N ALA A 87 -10.43 -2.52 -13.17
CA ALA A 87 -10.60 -1.75 -14.39
C ALA A 87 -10.26 -0.27 -14.13
N GLU A 88 -9.82 0.46 -15.15
CA GLU A 88 -9.33 1.84 -14.96
C GLU A 88 -10.42 2.78 -14.43
N GLU A 89 -11.66 2.54 -14.84
CA GLU A 89 -12.87 3.23 -14.38
C GLU A 89 -13.16 3.03 -12.88
N ASP A 90 -12.74 1.90 -12.31
CA ASP A 90 -12.94 1.53 -10.90
C ASP A 90 -11.69 1.79 -10.07
N ALA A 91 -10.62 2.32 -10.68
CA ALA A 91 -9.35 2.54 -10.02
C ALA A 91 -9.43 3.73 -9.05
N GLY A 92 -9.18 3.46 -7.78
CA GLY A 92 -9.21 4.48 -6.72
C GLY A 92 -8.24 4.16 -5.60
N VAL A 93 -7.96 5.17 -4.79
CA VAL A 93 -7.15 5.03 -3.58
C VAL A 93 -8.08 5.18 -2.38
N ARG A 94 -7.93 4.28 -1.40
CA ARG A 94 -8.65 4.38 -0.12
C ARG A 94 -7.66 4.34 1.02
N ILE A 95 -7.75 5.33 1.90
CA ILE A 95 -6.82 5.52 3.01
C ILE A 95 -7.63 5.53 4.29
N THR A 96 -7.28 4.66 5.22
CA THR A 96 -7.93 4.50 6.53
C THR A 96 -6.89 4.25 7.60
N ILE A 97 -7.23 4.53 8.86
CA ILE A 97 -6.36 4.23 10.00
C ILE A 97 -6.87 2.98 10.70
N ILE A 98 -5.96 2.05 11.01
CA ILE A 98 -6.23 0.90 11.87
C ILE A 98 -5.74 1.27 13.29
N PRO A 99 -6.63 1.47 14.28
CA PRO A 99 -6.22 1.89 15.61
C PRO A 99 -5.37 0.82 16.31
N GLY A 100 -4.18 1.20 16.77
CA GLY A 100 -3.32 0.34 17.57
C GLY A 100 -3.88 0.07 18.97
N LEU A 101 -3.25 -0.85 19.71
CA LEU A 101 -3.72 -1.30 21.03
C LEU A 101 -3.94 -0.15 22.03
N LEU A 102 -3.11 0.89 21.99
CA LEU A 102 -3.24 2.06 22.88
C LEU A 102 -4.52 2.88 22.63
N ALA A 103 -4.97 2.96 21.37
CA ALA A 103 -6.20 3.65 21.03
C ALA A 103 -7.45 2.85 21.44
N GLN A 104 -7.33 1.54 21.66
CA GLN A 104 -8.47 0.69 22.06
C GLN A 104 -8.97 1.00 23.49
N ALA A 105 -8.14 1.62 24.33
CA ALA A 105 -8.49 2.00 25.69
C ALA A 105 -9.23 3.35 25.79
N ASN A 106 -9.31 4.11 24.69
CA ASN A 106 -9.99 5.39 24.63
C ASN A 106 -10.99 5.38 23.46
N ASP A 107 -12.27 5.27 23.78
CA ASP A 107 -13.35 5.16 22.80
C ASP A 107 -13.46 6.39 21.89
N GLU A 108 -13.19 7.60 22.41
CA GLU A 108 -13.22 8.83 21.62
C GLU A 108 -12.07 8.87 20.60
N LEU A 109 -10.85 8.52 21.04
CA LEU A 109 -9.69 8.43 20.17
C LEU A 109 -9.89 7.33 19.12
N LYS A 110 -10.41 6.17 19.51
CA LYS A 110 -10.72 5.07 18.60
C LYS A 110 -11.74 5.49 17.54
N ALA A 111 -12.84 6.13 17.95
CA ALA A 111 -13.87 6.61 17.03
C ALA A 111 -13.31 7.66 16.06
N HIS A 112 -12.48 8.58 16.56
CA HIS A 112 -11.81 9.58 15.73
C HIS A 112 -10.92 8.93 14.66
N LEU A 113 -10.06 7.97 15.04
CA LEU A 113 -9.17 7.29 14.10
C LEU A 113 -9.95 6.45 13.07
N LEU A 114 -11.03 5.78 13.48
CA LEU A 114 -11.89 5.01 12.57
C LEU A 114 -12.69 5.90 11.62
N SER A 115 -12.99 7.15 12.02
CA SER A 115 -13.67 8.12 11.15
C SER A 115 -12.77 8.64 10.02
N PHE A 116 -11.46 8.45 10.12
CA PHE A 116 -10.52 8.90 9.10
C PHE A 116 -10.64 8.05 7.84
N GLU A 117 -11.15 8.66 6.78
CA GLU A 117 -11.20 8.06 5.45
C GLU A 117 -10.86 9.13 4.40
N ARG A 118 -9.91 8.80 3.51
CA ARG A 118 -9.64 9.60 2.30
C ARG A 118 -9.78 8.74 1.05
N LYS A 119 -10.37 9.33 0.01
CA LYS A 119 -10.57 8.71 -1.31
C LYS A 119 -10.06 9.61 -2.44
N PRO A 120 -8.74 9.87 -2.53
CA PRO A 120 -8.21 10.66 -3.62
C PRO A 120 -8.32 9.88 -4.94
N CYS A 121 -8.41 10.61 -6.05
CA CYS A 121 -8.30 10.00 -7.37
C CYS A 121 -6.90 9.43 -7.56
N LEU A 122 -6.78 8.27 -8.19
CA LEU A 122 -5.47 7.61 -8.40
C LEU A 122 -4.46 8.50 -9.14
N HIS A 123 -4.93 9.32 -10.09
CA HIS A 123 -4.08 10.21 -10.87
C HIS A 123 -3.59 11.45 -10.10
N GLU A 124 -4.20 11.74 -8.95
CA GLU A 124 -3.83 12.85 -8.06
C GLU A 124 -3.06 12.35 -6.83
N PHE A 125 -2.94 11.03 -6.66
CA PHE A 125 -2.27 10.45 -5.50
C PHE A 125 -0.79 10.24 -5.76
N GLY A 126 0.03 11.17 -5.29
CA GLY A 126 1.48 11.14 -5.41
C GLY A 126 2.21 11.27 -4.08
N ARG A 127 3.48 11.68 -4.17
CA ARG A 127 4.37 11.82 -3.01
C ARG A 127 3.86 12.83 -1.99
N ALA A 128 3.34 13.97 -2.45
CA ALA A 128 2.91 15.05 -1.58
C ALA A 128 1.68 14.62 -0.77
N GLU A 129 0.71 14.02 -1.44
CA GLU A 129 -0.54 13.57 -0.83
C GLU A 129 -0.30 12.42 0.14
N PHE A 130 0.57 11.47 -0.22
CA PHE A 130 0.95 10.39 0.67
C PHE A 130 1.70 10.92 1.90
N LYS A 131 2.58 11.91 1.73
CA LYS A 131 3.25 12.56 2.87
C LYS A 131 2.25 13.30 3.76
N ASP A 132 1.32 14.03 3.18
CA ASP A 132 0.31 14.82 3.90
C ASP A 132 -0.58 13.93 4.77
N VAL A 133 -0.85 12.68 4.35
CA VAL A 133 -1.55 11.70 5.18
C VAL A 133 -0.82 11.50 6.51
N PHE A 134 0.50 11.36 6.50
CA PHE A 134 1.26 11.13 7.73
C PHE A 134 1.38 12.38 8.62
N ASP A 135 1.35 13.58 8.04
CA ASP A 135 1.40 14.82 8.80
C ASP A 135 0.07 15.15 9.49
N GLN A 136 -1.05 14.63 8.98
CA GLN A 136 -2.40 14.83 9.54
C GLN A 136 -2.75 13.84 10.65
N VAL A 137 -2.14 12.67 10.67
CA VAL A 137 -2.38 11.60 11.66
C VAL A 137 -1.55 11.81 12.94
N ARG A 138 -1.26 13.07 13.27
CA ARG A 138 -0.39 13.49 14.37
C ARG A 138 -1.15 13.82 15.65
#